data_AF-A0A965YHA8-F1
#
_entry.id   AF-A0A965YHA8-F1
#
_cell.length_a   1.000
_cell.length_b   1.000
_cell.length_c   1.000
_cell.angle_alpha   90.00
_cell.angle_beta   90.00
_cell.angle_gamma   90.00
#
_symmetry.space_group_name_H-M   'P 1'
#
loop_
_entity.id
_entity.type
_entity.pdbx_description
1 polymer ?
#
loop_
_entity_poly.entity_id
_entity_poly.type
_entity_poly.pdbx_seq_one_letter_code
_entity_poly.pdbx_strand_id
1 'polypeptide(L)'
;MSEETYILETADPILFCGVNNANIHLLKVLFPKIRIIARGNVIKAMGDDADVADFIKKLSLIEQHITRFNTINDAVIIDLVKGKEPLVINTDNLILYGLNGKAITARTENQQKLVKAFTNHDLMFAVGPAGSGKTYTAIALAVSALKNKQVRKIILSRPAVEAGEKLGFLPGDMKDKIDPYLQPLYDALEDMIPPFKLKEYLETHVIQIAPLAFMRGRTLSDAVIILDEAQNTTSQQIKMFLTRLGFNSKMIVTGDITQIDLPNAKQSGLIDAMHILKDVKGIAHIEFDKQDIVRHKLVSRIVEAYEKRTEQN
;
A
#
# COMPACT_ATOMS: atom_id res chain seq x y z
N MET A 1 36.11 -25.85 1.96
CA MET A 1 36.12 -24.38 2.07
C MET A 1 35.33 -23.86 0.89
N SER A 2 34.06 -23.57 1.12
CA SER A 2 33.13 -23.04 0.13
C SER A 2 33.08 -21.51 0.22
N GLU A 3 32.79 -20.87 -0.91
CA GLU A 3 32.37 -19.47 -0.99
C GLU A 3 30.97 -19.44 -1.60
N GLU A 4 30.01 -18.85 -0.88
CA GLU A 4 28.68 -18.60 -1.41
C GLU A 4 28.31 -17.12 -1.31
N THR A 5 27.49 -16.67 -2.25
CA THR A 5 26.99 -15.30 -2.33
C THR A 5 25.48 -15.30 -2.18
N TYR A 6 24.98 -14.60 -1.17
CA TYR A 6 23.57 -14.30 -0.97
C TYR A 6 23.26 -12.89 -1.46
N ILE A 7 22.22 -12.75 -2.26
CA ILE A 7 21.76 -11.46 -2.77
C ILE A 7 20.39 -11.19 -2.15
N LEU A 8 20.26 -10.09 -1.42
CA LEU A 8 18.98 -9.63 -0.89
C LEU A 8 18.11 -9.18 -2.07
N GLU A 9 16.94 -9.80 -2.20
CA GLU A 9 16.00 -9.52 -3.29
C GLU A 9 14.84 -8.61 -2.83
N THR A 10 14.42 -8.78 -1.58
CA THR A 10 13.16 -8.25 -1.07
C THR A 10 13.33 -7.28 0.10
N ALA A 11 14.26 -7.55 1.02
CA ALA A 11 14.48 -6.71 2.19
C ALA A 11 15.31 -5.46 1.88
N ASP A 12 15.08 -4.39 2.63
CA ASP A 12 15.94 -3.20 2.61
C ASP A 12 17.35 -3.55 3.12
N PRO A 13 18.41 -3.39 2.30
CA PRO A 13 19.78 -3.68 2.71
C PRO A 13 20.27 -2.89 3.91
N ILE A 14 19.78 -1.66 4.11
CA ILE A 14 20.14 -0.81 5.24
C ILE A 14 19.57 -1.40 6.53
N LEU A 15 18.30 -1.79 6.50
CA LEU A 15 17.64 -2.43 7.64
C LEU A 15 18.25 -3.81 7.93
N PHE A 16 18.59 -4.57 6.90
CA PHE A 16 19.25 -5.87 7.04
C PHE A 16 20.62 -5.75 7.69
N CYS A 17 21.49 -4.87 7.17
CA CYS A 17 22.85 -4.71 7.68
C CYS A 17 22.88 -4.02 9.05
N GLY A 18 21.88 -3.19 9.35
CA GLY A 18 21.81 -2.36 10.54
C GLY A 18 22.72 -1.14 10.46
N VAL A 19 22.43 -0.13 11.28
CA VAL A 19 23.25 1.08 11.39
C VAL A 19 24.69 0.69 11.72
N ASN A 20 25.67 1.22 10.98
CA ASN A 20 27.09 0.88 11.11
C ASN A 20 27.38 -0.64 11.02
N ASN A 21 26.60 -1.38 10.23
CA ASN A 21 26.71 -2.83 10.08
C ASN A 21 26.49 -3.64 11.38
N ALA A 22 25.76 -3.08 12.35
CA ALA A 22 25.54 -3.72 13.66
C ALA A 22 25.00 -5.16 13.55
N ASN A 23 24.05 -5.42 12.66
CA ASN A 23 23.48 -6.75 12.48
C ASN A 23 24.50 -7.71 11.84
N ILE A 24 25.34 -7.23 10.92
CA ILE A 24 26.43 -8.03 10.33
C ILE A 24 27.48 -8.37 11.39
N HIS A 25 27.78 -7.44 12.30
CA HIS A 25 28.66 -7.71 13.43
C HIS A 25 28.08 -8.78 14.36
N LEU A 26 26.78 -8.71 14.67
CA LEU A 26 26.09 -9.75 15.44
C LEU A 26 26.14 -11.11 14.74
N LEU A 27 25.89 -11.17 13.43
CA LEU A 27 25.99 -12.40 12.65
C LEU A 27 27.40 -13.00 12.67
N LYS A 28 28.45 -12.17 12.64
CA LYS A 28 29.84 -12.65 12.81
C LYS A 28 30.10 -13.25 14.18
N VAL A 29 29.48 -12.72 15.23
CA VAL A 29 29.56 -13.29 16.59
C VAL A 29 28.81 -14.62 16.67
N LEU A 30 27.66 -14.72 16.01
CA LEU A 30 26.83 -15.94 16.00
C LEU A 30 27.42 -17.05 15.11
N PHE A 31 28.16 -16.70 14.06
CA PHE A 31 28.81 -17.62 13.13
C PHE A 31 30.34 -17.40 13.08
N PRO A 32 31.09 -17.69 14.17
CA PRO A 32 32.50 -17.36 14.26
C PRO A 32 33.40 -18.12 13.27
N LYS A 33 32.91 -19.25 12.73
CA LYS A 33 33.61 -20.07 11.72
C LYS A 33 33.47 -19.57 10.29
N ILE A 34 32.57 -18.60 10.05
CA ILE A 34 32.27 -18.09 8.71
C ILE A 34 32.85 -16.69 8.58
N ARG A 35 33.61 -16.47 7.51
CA ARG A 35 34.04 -15.13 7.11
C ARG A 35 32.91 -14.46 6.33
N ILE A 36 32.29 -13.46 6.95
CA ILE A 36 31.16 -12.70 6.39
C ILE A 36 31.64 -11.35 5.84
N ILE A 37 31.30 -11.06 4.58
CA ILE A 37 31.53 -9.76 3.93
C ILE A 37 30.20 -9.26 3.37
N ALA A 38 29.71 -8.12 3.86
CA ALA A 38 28.49 -7.48 3.36
C ALA A 38 28.85 -6.19 2.59
N ARG A 39 28.26 -6.01 1.41
CA ARG A 39 28.36 -4.78 0.60
C ARG A 39 27.03 -4.53 -0.11
N GLY A 40 26.32 -3.49 0.29
CA GLY A 40 25.00 -3.19 -0.26
C GLY A 40 24.04 -4.35 -0.03
N ASN A 41 23.41 -4.85 -1.09
CA ASN A 41 22.51 -6.00 -1.06
C ASN A 41 23.21 -7.37 -1.19
N VAL A 42 24.55 -7.40 -1.27
CA VAL A 42 25.31 -8.63 -1.47
C VAL A 42 26.02 -9.04 -0.18
N ILE A 43 25.82 -10.28 0.25
CA ILE A 43 26.46 -10.89 1.42
C ILE A 43 27.24 -12.11 0.95
N LYS A 44 28.55 -12.10 1.16
CA LYS A 44 29.44 -13.23 0.89
C LYS A 44 29.77 -13.97 2.18
N ALA A 45 29.67 -15.30 2.12
CA ALA A 45 30.00 -16.21 3.20
C ALA A 45 31.10 -17.17 2.73
N MET A 46 32.16 -17.32 3.52
CA MET A 46 33.24 -18.27 3.25
C MET A 46 33.52 -19.10 4.51
N GLY A 47 33.58 -20.42 4.37
CA GLY A 47 33.76 -21.32 5.50
C GLY A 47 33.67 -22.78 5.09
N ASP A 48 33.32 -23.65 6.03
CA ASP A 48 33.02 -25.06 5.75
C ASP A 48 31.61 -25.20 5.15
N ASP A 49 31.45 -26.15 4.22
CA ASP A 49 30.25 -26.26 3.39
C ASP A 49 28.95 -26.37 4.22
N ALA A 50 28.99 -27.12 5.32
CA ALA A 50 27.83 -27.27 6.21
C ALA A 50 27.48 -25.98 6.97
N ASP A 51 28.49 -25.25 7.45
CA ASP A 51 28.30 -23.99 8.19
C ASP A 51 27.79 -22.90 7.24
N VAL A 52 28.33 -22.83 6.02
CA VAL A 52 27.87 -21.88 4.98
C VAL A 52 26.42 -22.17 4.60
N ALA A 53 26.05 -23.43 4.38
CA ALA A 53 24.67 -23.79 4.05
C ALA A 53 23.66 -23.40 5.15
N ASP A 54 23.99 -23.63 6.43
CA ASP A 54 23.12 -23.20 7.53
C ASP A 54 23.03 -21.67 7.61
N PHE A 55 24.15 -20.96 7.44
CA PHE A 55 24.17 -19.50 7.44
C PHE A 55 23.29 -18.90 6.36
N ILE A 56 23.37 -19.39 5.12
CA ILE A 56 22.52 -18.95 4.01
C ILE A 56 21.05 -19.17 4.32
N LYS A 57 20.70 -20.33 4.91
CA LYS A 57 19.33 -20.62 5.35
C LYS A 57 18.87 -19.60 6.41
N LYS A 58 19.72 -19.22 7.36
CA LYS A 58 19.40 -18.20 8.37
C LYS A 58 19.27 -16.80 7.77
N LEU A 59 20.11 -16.42 6.81
CA LEU A 59 19.97 -15.16 6.08
C LEU A 59 18.61 -15.07 5.40
N SER A 60 18.14 -16.16 4.78
CA SER A 60 16.82 -16.20 4.15
C SER A 60 15.69 -16.00 5.17
N LEU A 61 15.78 -16.62 6.36
CA LEU A 61 14.79 -16.41 7.43
C LEU A 61 14.78 -14.96 7.94
N ILE A 62 15.95 -14.36 8.08
CA ILE A 62 16.11 -12.95 8.47
C ILE A 62 15.52 -12.03 7.41
N GLU A 63 15.81 -12.28 6.13
CA GLU A 63 15.25 -11.52 5.02
C GLU A 63 13.72 -11.61 5.00
N GLN A 64 13.16 -12.81 5.13
CA GLN A 64 11.71 -13.02 5.20
C GLN A 64 11.08 -12.28 6.38
N HIS A 65 11.73 -12.29 7.55
CA HIS A 65 11.27 -11.53 8.71
C HIS A 65 11.24 -10.03 8.41
N ILE A 66 12.33 -9.48 7.88
CA ILE A 66 12.41 -8.05 7.54
C ILE A 66 11.38 -7.68 6.48
N THR A 67 11.20 -8.49 5.44
CA THR A 67 10.21 -8.22 4.38
C THR A 67 8.78 -8.20 4.93
N ARG A 68 8.48 -9.05 5.91
CA ARG A 68 7.16 -9.13 6.54
C ARG A 68 6.91 -8.03 7.57
N PHE A 69 7.83 -7.83 8.50
CA PHE A 69 7.66 -6.96 9.66
C PHE A 69 8.26 -5.59 9.47
N ASN A 70 9.11 -5.39 8.46
CA ASN A 70 9.82 -4.14 8.17
C ASN A 70 10.52 -3.54 9.39
N THR A 71 11.02 -4.43 10.25
CA THR A 71 11.82 -4.14 11.43
C THR A 71 12.63 -5.39 11.79
N ILE A 72 13.72 -5.20 12.51
CA ILE A 72 14.49 -6.29 13.12
C ILE A 72 15.29 -5.76 14.31
N ASN A 73 15.50 -6.62 15.31
CA ASN A 73 16.36 -6.34 16.45
C ASN A 73 17.25 -7.55 16.78
N ASP A 74 18.24 -7.35 17.64
CA ASP A 74 19.22 -8.37 18.02
C ASP A 74 18.57 -9.64 18.56
N ALA A 75 17.51 -9.51 19.38
CA ALA A 75 16.82 -10.66 19.96
C ALA A 75 16.19 -11.55 18.88
N VAL A 76 15.52 -10.94 17.90
CA VAL A 76 14.94 -11.67 16.76
C VAL A 76 16.02 -12.34 15.92
N ILE A 77 17.14 -11.66 15.65
CA ILE A 77 18.27 -12.26 14.90
C ILE A 77 18.78 -13.49 15.65
N ILE A 78 19.01 -13.37 16.96
CA ILE A 78 19.49 -14.46 17.81
C ILE A 78 18.49 -15.63 17.79
N ASP A 79 17.20 -15.37 17.91
CA ASP A 79 16.17 -16.40 17.92
C ASP A 79 16.06 -17.13 16.56
N LEU A 80 16.04 -16.40 15.44
CA LEU A 80 16.01 -16.97 14.09
C LEU A 80 17.25 -17.85 13.83
N VAL A 81 18.43 -17.37 14.23
CA VAL A 81 19.68 -18.13 14.12
C VAL A 81 19.62 -19.39 14.99
N LYS A 82 19.13 -19.29 16.23
CA LYS A 82 18.93 -20.45 17.12
C LYS A 82 17.79 -21.38 16.71
N GLY A 83 17.02 -21.04 15.68
CA GLY A 83 15.89 -21.84 15.20
C GLY A 83 14.66 -21.76 16.10
N LYS A 84 14.58 -20.73 16.95
CA LYS A 84 13.36 -20.40 17.69
C LYS A 84 12.44 -19.57 16.81
N GLU A 85 11.14 -19.81 16.89
CA GLU A 85 10.18 -18.91 16.29
C GLU A 85 10.19 -17.59 17.07
N PRO A 86 10.40 -16.44 16.40
CA PRO A 86 10.29 -15.14 17.05
C PRO A 86 8.88 -14.99 17.64
N LEU A 87 8.78 -14.33 18.79
CA LEU A 87 7.48 -13.96 19.35
C LEU A 87 6.75 -13.01 18.37
N VAL A 88 5.86 -13.58 17.56
CA VAL A 88 4.97 -12.79 16.70
C VAL A 88 3.83 -12.29 17.57
N ILE A 89 3.82 -10.99 17.87
CA ILE A 89 2.68 -10.35 18.52
C ILE A 89 1.54 -10.35 17.50
N ASN A 90 0.56 -11.23 17.71
CA ASN A 90 -0.64 -11.26 16.88
C ASN A 90 -1.36 -9.92 17.06
N THR A 91 -1.37 -9.12 16.00
CA THR A 91 -2.02 -7.82 16.01
C THR A 91 -3.39 -8.02 15.37
N ASP A 92 -4.46 -7.78 16.14
CA ASP A 92 -5.82 -7.93 15.63
C ASP A 92 -6.05 -7.02 14.41
N ASN A 93 -6.73 -7.58 13.40
CA ASN A 93 -7.08 -6.89 12.15
C ASN A 93 -5.88 -6.31 11.38
N LEU A 94 -4.70 -6.90 11.53
CA LEU A 94 -3.50 -6.53 10.78
C LEU A 94 -3.67 -6.73 9.27
N ILE A 95 -3.30 -5.70 8.50
CA ILE A 95 -3.24 -5.76 7.03
C ILE A 95 -1.79 -5.95 6.58
N LEU A 96 -0.87 -5.10 7.07
CA LEU A 96 0.58 -5.21 6.88
C LEU A 96 1.35 -4.43 7.96
N TYR A 97 2.66 -4.65 8.02
CA TYR A 97 3.58 -3.76 8.72
C TYR A 97 4.20 -2.76 7.73
N GLY A 98 4.01 -1.46 8.01
CA GLY A 98 4.57 -0.34 7.27
C GLY A 98 5.99 0.00 7.72
N LEU A 99 6.41 1.26 7.54
CA LEU A 99 7.75 1.72 7.98
C LEU A 99 8.01 1.46 9.47
N ASN A 100 9.23 1.03 9.79
CA ASN A 100 9.71 0.77 11.17
C ASN A 100 8.86 -0.22 11.97
N GLY A 101 8.19 -1.17 11.30
CA GLY A 101 7.30 -2.13 11.96
C GLY A 101 6.00 -1.55 12.47
N LYS A 102 5.59 -0.37 12.01
CA LYS A 102 4.28 0.21 12.34
C LYS A 102 3.18 -0.70 11.79
N ALA A 103 2.37 -1.28 12.68
CA ALA A 103 1.23 -2.08 12.29
C ALA A 103 0.14 -1.22 11.64
N ILE A 104 -0.26 -1.59 10.42
CA ILE A 104 -1.39 -1.00 9.71
C ILE A 104 -2.56 -1.98 9.82
N THR A 105 -3.58 -1.59 10.57
CA THR A 105 -4.73 -2.43 10.92
C THR A 105 -6.04 -1.81 10.43
N ALA A 106 -7.04 -2.65 10.16
CA ALA A 106 -8.41 -2.22 9.96
C ALA A 106 -9.06 -1.94 11.33
N ARG A 107 -9.11 -0.66 11.71
CA ARG A 107 -9.53 -0.21 13.05
C ARG A 107 -11.04 -0.22 13.24
N THR A 108 -11.78 0.09 12.18
CA THR A 108 -13.24 0.25 12.23
C THR A 108 -13.93 -0.95 11.59
N GLU A 109 -15.22 -1.13 11.88
CA GLU A 109 -16.00 -2.25 11.33
C GLU A 109 -16.06 -2.20 9.80
N ASN A 110 -16.24 -1.02 9.20
CA ASN A 110 -16.31 -0.89 7.74
C ASN A 110 -14.94 -1.06 7.07
N GLN A 111 -13.84 -0.70 7.74
CA GLN A 111 -12.49 -1.08 7.30
C GLN A 111 -12.32 -2.61 7.29
N GLN A 112 -12.80 -3.31 8.32
CA GLN A 112 -12.73 -4.77 8.38
C GLN A 112 -13.62 -5.43 7.31
N LYS A 113 -14.81 -4.86 7.04
CA LYS A 113 -15.66 -5.29 5.92
C LYS A 113 -14.94 -5.15 4.58
N LEU A 114 -14.22 -4.05 4.36
CA LEU A 114 -13.41 -3.87 3.14
C LEU A 114 -12.29 -4.92 3.04
N VAL A 115 -11.58 -5.20 4.14
CA VAL A 115 -10.57 -6.27 4.19
C VAL A 115 -11.18 -7.63 3.83
N LYS A 116 -12.33 -7.98 4.42
CA LYS A 116 -13.03 -9.23 4.13
C LYS A 116 -13.57 -9.29 2.69
N ALA A 117 -14.05 -8.17 2.17
CA ALA A 117 -14.55 -8.07 0.81
C ALA A 117 -13.42 -8.29 -0.20
N PHE A 118 -12.23 -7.76 0.08
CA PHE A 118 -11.04 -7.92 -0.76
C PHE A 118 -10.66 -9.38 -1.00
N THR A 119 -10.85 -10.26 -0.01
CA THR A 119 -10.62 -11.69 -0.20
C THR A 119 -11.65 -12.33 -1.14
N ASN A 120 -12.91 -11.91 -1.08
CA ASN A 120 -14.04 -12.63 -1.65
C ASN A 120 -14.62 -12.04 -2.94
N HIS A 121 -14.23 -10.82 -3.30
CA HIS A 121 -14.80 -10.07 -4.44
C HIS A 121 -13.69 -9.50 -5.32
N ASP A 122 -14.00 -9.37 -6.62
CA ASP A 122 -13.05 -8.83 -7.60
C ASP A 122 -13.24 -7.32 -7.81
N LEU A 123 -14.41 -6.79 -7.48
CA LEU A 123 -14.69 -5.36 -7.49
C LEU A 123 -15.32 -4.93 -6.18
N MET A 124 -14.82 -3.85 -5.59
CA MET A 124 -15.33 -3.25 -4.37
C MET A 124 -15.55 -1.76 -4.55
N PHE A 125 -16.72 -1.28 -4.16
CA PHE A 125 -16.98 0.13 -3.92
C PHE A 125 -16.82 0.41 -2.43
N ALA A 126 -15.97 1.37 -2.08
CA ALA A 126 -15.75 1.83 -0.72
C ALA A 126 -16.07 3.33 -0.65
N VAL A 127 -17.28 3.66 -0.19
CA VAL A 127 -17.84 5.02 -0.30
C VAL A 127 -18.14 5.57 1.07
N GLY A 128 -17.73 6.80 1.34
CA GLY A 128 -18.05 7.49 2.59
C GLY A 128 -17.15 8.68 2.86
N PRO A 129 -17.23 9.30 4.05
CA PRO A 129 -16.66 10.62 4.30
C PRO A 129 -15.12 10.62 4.24
N ALA A 130 -14.54 11.78 3.94
CA ALA A 130 -13.09 11.98 4.06
C ALA A 130 -12.58 11.71 5.50
N GLY A 131 -11.43 11.03 5.61
CA GLY A 131 -10.85 10.64 6.89
C GLY A 131 -11.39 9.33 7.49
N SER A 132 -12.33 8.65 6.82
CA SER A 132 -12.79 7.29 7.17
C SER A 132 -11.74 6.19 6.95
N GLY A 133 -10.63 6.52 6.27
CA GLY A 133 -9.55 5.60 5.97
C GLY A 133 -9.77 4.71 4.74
N LYS A 134 -10.90 4.86 4.02
CA LYS A 134 -11.24 4.04 2.83
C LYS A 134 -10.10 3.87 1.81
N THR A 135 -9.48 4.97 1.38
CA THR A 135 -8.37 4.96 0.40
C THR A 135 -7.09 4.39 1.00
N TYR A 136 -6.77 4.76 2.23
CA TYR A 136 -5.58 4.26 2.92
C TYR A 136 -5.65 2.74 3.16
N THR A 137 -6.81 2.22 3.58
CA THR A 137 -7.06 0.78 3.73
C THR A 137 -7.00 0.05 2.38
N ALA A 138 -7.55 0.63 1.31
CA ALA A 138 -7.46 0.05 -0.04
C ALA A 138 -6.01 -0.06 -0.53
N ILE A 139 -5.20 0.98 -0.35
CA ILE A 139 -3.77 0.98 -0.70
C ILE A 139 -3.02 -0.05 0.16
N ALA A 140 -3.32 -0.12 1.47
CA ALA A 140 -2.73 -1.12 2.35
C ALA A 140 -3.02 -2.56 1.88
N LEU A 141 -4.26 -2.84 1.45
CA LEU A 141 -4.62 -4.15 0.87
C LEU A 141 -3.84 -4.43 -0.42
N ALA A 142 -3.70 -3.44 -1.30
CA ALA A 142 -2.93 -3.57 -2.53
C ALA A 142 -1.45 -3.88 -2.26
N VAL A 143 -0.83 -3.15 -1.34
CA VAL A 143 0.57 -3.37 -0.94
C VAL A 143 0.74 -4.74 -0.30
N SER A 144 -0.20 -5.16 0.56
CA SER A 144 -0.19 -6.50 1.16
C SER A 144 -0.27 -7.59 0.10
N ALA A 145 -1.17 -7.48 -0.87
CA ALA A 145 -1.30 -8.43 -1.98
C ALA A 145 -0.02 -8.50 -2.85
N LEU A 146 0.62 -7.36 -3.11
CA LEU A 146 1.89 -7.30 -3.83
C LEU A 146 3.03 -7.97 -3.06
N LYS A 147 3.19 -7.65 -1.76
CA LYS A 147 4.22 -8.25 -0.89
C LYS A 147 4.05 -9.77 -0.77
N ASN A 148 2.80 -10.24 -0.74
CA ASN A 148 2.45 -11.66 -0.69
C ASN A 148 2.48 -12.35 -2.07
N LYS A 149 2.95 -11.67 -3.12
CA LYS A 149 3.04 -12.19 -4.50
C LYS A 149 1.70 -12.67 -5.08
N GLN A 150 0.58 -12.19 -4.56
CA GLN A 150 -0.77 -12.50 -5.07
C GLN A 150 -1.04 -11.77 -6.38
N VAL A 151 -0.48 -10.57 -6.52
CA VAL A 151 -0.50 -9.76 -7.74
C VAL A 151 0.91 -9.35 -8.10
N ARG A 152 1.10 -8.97 -9.36
CA ARG A 152 2.38 -8.49 -9.91
C ARG A 152 2.46 -6.97 -9.95
N LYS A 153 1.32 -6.26 -9.92
CA LYS A 153 1.28 -4.80 -10.07
C LYS A 153 0.24 -4.14 -9.17
N ILE A 154 0.48 -2.88 -8.85
CA ILE A 154 -0.51 -1.97 -8.25
C ILE A 154 -0.71 -0.81 -9.23
N ILE A 155 -1.95 -0.47 -9.52
CA ILE A 155 -2.30 0.66 -10.38
C ILE A 155 -3.22 1.58 -9.59
N LEU A 156 -2.73 2.77 -9.26
CA LEU A 156 -3.48 3.81 -8.57
C LEU A 156 -3.86 4.89 -9.58
N SER A 157 -5.14 5.27 -9.57
CA SER A 157 -5.66 6.26 -10.49
C SER A 157 -6.60 7.22 -9.79
N ARG A 158 -6.62 8.45 -10.27
CA ARG A 158 -7.51 9.52 -9.80
C ARG A 158 -8.01 10.29 -11.02
N PRO A 159 -9.29 10.71 -11.07
CA PRO A 159 -9.75 11.60 -12.13
C PRO A 159 -9.04 12.96 -12.01
N ALA A 160 -8.70 13.56 -13.13
CA ALA A 160 -8.23 14.93 -13.17
C ALA A 160 -9.46 15.85 -13.03
N VAL A 161 -9.51 16.63 -11.97
CA VAL A 161 -10.62 17.52 -11.66
C VAL A 161 -10.02 18.84 -11.21
N GLU A 162 -10.44 19.93 -11.83
CA GLU A 162 -9.99 21.27 -11.49
C GLU A 162 -10.68 21.70 -10.19
N ALA A 163 -10.11 21.31 -9.05
CA ALA A 163 -10.59 21.76 -7.74
C ALA A 163 -10.20 23.24 -7.53
N GLY A 164 -11.00 24.15 -8.09
CA GLY A 164 -10.89 25.60 -7.84
C GLY A 164 -9.79 26.36 -8.60
N GLU A 165 -8.73 25.69 -9.06
CA GLU A 165 -7.71 26.28 -9.94
C GLU A 165 -7.65 25.56 -11.29
N LYS A 166 -7.72 26.34 -12.38
CA LYS A 166 -7.63 25.79 -13.75
C LYS A 166 -6.26 25.14 -13.94
N LEU A 167 -6.23 23.89 -14.39
CA LEU A 167 -5.00 23.09 -14.55
C LEU A 167 -3.97 23.79 -15.47
N GLY A 168 -4.44 24.69 -16.34
CA GLY A 168 -3.62 25.50 -17.24
C GLY A 168 -2.65 26.49 -16.59
N PHE A 169 -2.82 26.85 -15.30
CA PHE A 169 -2.05 27.92 -14.65
C PHE A 169 -0.84 27.45 -13.82
N LEU A 170 -0.69 26.16 -13.55
CA LEU A 170 0.52 25.65 -12.89
C LEU A 170 1.71 25.70 -13.88
N PRO A 171 2.86 26.30 -13.53
CA PRO A 171 4.05 26.27 -14.37
C PRO A 171 4.65 24.85 -14.42
N GLY A 172 5.27 24.46 -15.54
CA GLY A 172 5.91 23.14 -15.72
C GLY A 172 5.25 22.28 -16.82
N ASP A 173 5.80 21.08 -17.01
CA ASP A 173 5.29 20.10 -17.99
C ASP A 173 3.98 19.49 -17.50
N MET A 174 3.18 18.87 -18.39
CA MET A 174 1.89 18.26 -18.01
C MET A 174 1.97 17.30 -16.81
N LYS A 175 3.13 16.67 -16.60
CA LYS A 175 3.40 15.79 -15.46
C LYS A 175 3.47 16.58 -14.15
N ASP A 176 4.25 17.67 -14.12
CA ASP A 176 4.42 18.55 -12.96
C ASP A 176 3.11 19.20 -12.51
N LYS A 177 2.15 19.40 -13.43
CA LYS A 177 0.83 19.97 -13.14
C LYS A 177 -0.15 18.97 -12.52
N ILE A 178 0.04 17.69 -12.76
CA ILE A 178 -0.85 16.60 -12.32
C ILE A 178 -0.36 16.01 -11.00
N ASP A 179 0.95 16.02 -10.77
CA ASP A 179 1.60 15.44 -9.59
C ASP A 179 1.01 15.91 -8.24
N PRO A 180 0.62 17.19 -8.02
CA PRO A 180 0.00 17.60 -6.75
C PRO A 180 -1.29 16.85 -6.40
N TYR A 181 -2.10 16.46 -7.39
CA TYR A 181 -3.34 15.72 -7.17
C TYR A 181 -3.10 14.25 -6.85
N LEU A 182 -1.96 13.71 -7.28
CA LEU A 182 -1.56 12.33 -7.04
C LEU A 182 -0.73 12.21 -5.75
N GLN A 183 -0.22 13.31 -5.20
CA GLN A 183 0.62 13.33 -4.00
C GLN A 183 0.04 12.53 -2.82
N PRO A 184 -1.26 12.60 -2.47
CA PRO A 184 -1.80 11.79 -1.36
C PRO A 184 -1.66 10.27 -1.56
N LEU A 185 -1.59 9.80 -2.82
CA LEU A 185 -1.36 8.40 -3.15
C LEU A 185 0.12 8.02 -2.96
N TYR A 186 1.04 8.94 -3.26
CA TYR A 186 2.48 8.76 -2.97
C TYR A 186 2.71 8.70 -1.46
N ASP A 187 2.17 9.66 -0.69
CA ASP A 187 2.33 9.72 0.76
C ASP A 187 1.85 8.43 1.44
N ALA A 188 0.71 7.88 0.99
CA ALA A 188 0.18 6.62 1.50
C ALA A 188 1.09 5.42 1.21
N LEU A 189 1.77 5.39 0.07
CA LEU A 189 2.72 4.33 -0.26
C LEU A 189 4.02 4.45 0.54
N GLU A 190 4.51 5.66 0.76
CA GLU A 190 5.71 5.94 1.56
C GLU A 190 5.55 5.47 3.01
N ASP A 191 4.35 5.57 3.57
CA ASP A 191 4.01 5.00 4.88
C ASP A 191 4.17 3.46 4.96
N MET A 192 4.07 2.77 3.82
CA MET A 192 3.89 1.32 3.74
C MET A 192 5.10 0.57 3.15
N ILE A 193 5.92 1.27 2.36
CA ILE A 193 7.00 0.69 1.57
C ILE A 193 8.30 1.49 1.83
N PRO A 194 9.43 0.81 2.14
CA PRO A 194 10.72 1.46 2.26
C PRO A 194 11.08 2.32 1.04
N PRO A 195 11.66 3.53 1.22
CA PRO A 195 11.89 4.48 0.12
C PRO A 195 12.67 3.89 -1.06
N PHE A 196 13.72 3.09 -0.80
CA PHE A 196 14.50 2.44 -1.84
C PHE A 196 13.66 1.50 -2.70
N LYS A 197 12.84 0.66 -2.06
CA LYS A 197 11.96 -0.29 -2.77
C LYS A 197 10.81 0.42 -3.49
N LEU A 198 10.24 1.45 -2.88
CA LEU A 198 9.18 2.24 -3.52
C LEU A 198 9.70 2.88 -4.81
N LYS A 199 10.89 3.47 -4.76
CA LYS A 199 11.56 4.03 -5.95
C LYS A 199 11.74 2.98 -7.05
N GLU A 200 12.29 1.81 -6.70
CA GLU A 200 12.44 0.70 -7.63
C GLU A 200 11.09 0.28 -8.26
N TYR A 201 10.03 0.14 -7.45
CA TYR A 201 8.71 -0.25 -7.94
C TYR A 201 8.08 0.78 -8.87
N LEU A 202 8.32 2.07 -8.65
CA LEU A 202 7.85 3.14 -9.53
C LEU A 202 8.63 3.15 -10.85
N GLU A 203 9.96 3.04 -10.81
CA GLU A 203 10.84 3.01 -11.98
C GLU A 203 10.58 1.78 -12.86
N THR A 204 10.33 0.62 -12.25
CA THR A 204 10.02 -0.63 -12.96
C THR A 204 8.53 -0.79 -13.32
N HIS A 205 7.70 0.19 -12.98
CA HIS A 205 6.25 0.18 -13.21
C HIS A 205 5.50 -1.01 -12.57
N VAL A 206 6.06 -1.57 -11.49
CA VAL A 206 5.35 -2.48 -10.59
C VAL A 206 4.23 -1.72 -9.87
N ILE A 207 4.52 -0.50 -9.41
CA ILE A 207 3.51 0.45 -8.94
C ILE A 207 3.38 1.56 -9.99
N GLN A 208 2.15 1.80 -10.44
CA GLN A 208 1.84 2.86 -11.40
C GLN A 208 0.84 3.81 -10.76
N ILE A 209 1.16 5.10 -10.75
CA ILE A 209 0.25 6.16 -10.33
C ILE A 209 0.01 7.02 -11.55
N ALA A 210 -1.24 7.08 -12.03
CA ALA A 210 -1.55 7.77 -13.27
C ALA A 210 -3.00 8.30 -13.30
N PRO A 211 -3.27 9.41 -14.00
CA PRO A 211 -4.62 9.91 -14.21
C PRO A 211 -5.54 8.88 -14.87
N LEU A 212 -6.84 9.00 -14.60
CA LEU A 212 -7.87 8.09 -15.14
C LEU A 212 -7.82 7.93 -16.66
N ALA A 213 -7.46 8.98 -17.39
CA ALA A 213 -7.36 8.96 -18.85
C ALA A 213 -6.38 7.90 -19.38
N PHE A 214 -5.32 7.57 -18.63
CA PHE A 214 -4.29 6.59 -18.99
C PHE A 214 -4.80 5.14 -18.92
N MET A 215 -6.00 4.92 -18.38
CA MET A 215 -6.61 3.59 -18.30
C MET A 215 -7.29 3.18 -19.61
N ARG A 216 -7.54 4.13 -20.52
CA ARG A 216 -8.23 3.88 -21.79
C ARG A 216 -7.49 2.84 -22.63
N GLY A 217 -8.22 1.86 -23.15
CA GLY A 217 -7.67 0.83 -24.05
C GLY A 217 -6.81 -0.23 -23.38
N ARG A 218 -6.65 -0.20 -22.05
CA ARG A 218 -5.87 -1.20 -21.30
C ARG A 218 -6.74 -2.38 -20.88
N THR A 219 -6.10 -3.52 -20.66
CA THR A 219 -6.64 -4.63 -19.86
C THR A 219 -5.68 -4.83 -18.70
N LEU A 220 -6.20 -4.76 -17.48
CA LEU A 220 -5.40 -4.72 -16.25
C LEU A 220 -5.51 -6.08 -15.56
N SER A 221 -4.58 -6.97 -15.87
CA SER A 221 -4.48 -8.32 -15.29
C SER A 221 -3.33 -8.41 -14.28
N ASP A 222 -3.38 -9.39 -13.37
CA ASP A 222 -2.38 -9.63 -12.32
C ASP A 222 -2.06 -8.39 -11.48
N ALA A 223 -3.09 -7.60 -11.19
CA ALA A 223 -2.96 -6.29 -10.56
C ALA A 223 -4.07 -6.00 -9.57
N VAL A 224 -3.74 -5.23 -8.52
CA VAL A 224 -4.75 -4.49 -7.75
C VAL A 224 -4.85 -3.09 -8.34
N ILE A 225 -6.05 -2.70 -8.74
CA ILE A 225 -6.34 -1.42 -9.37
C ILE A 225 -7.21 -0.59 -8.41
N ILE A 226 -6.82 0.65 -8.13
CA ILE A 226 -7.57 1.55 -7.26
C ILE A 226 -7.93 2.82 -8.04
N LEU A 227 -9.22 3.16 -8.06
CA LEU A 227 -9.70 4.48 -8.49
C LEU A 227 -10.09 5.29 -7.28
N ASP A 228 -9.32 6.31 -6.97
CA ASP A 228 -9.57 7.25 -5.89
C ASP A 228 -10.35 8.48 -6.36
N GLU A 229 -11.09 9.10 -5.44
CA GLU A 229 -12.03 10.20 -5.71
C GLU A 229 -13.00 9.94 -6.87
N ALA A 230 -13.55 8.72 -6.91
CA ALA A 230 -14.42 8.29 -8.00
C ALA A 230 -15.69 9.12 -8.14
N GLN A 231 -16.12 9.84 -7.10
CA GLN A 231 -17.28 10.75 -7.17
C GLN A 231 -17.09 11.84 -8.24
N ASN A 232 -15.85 12.14 -8.60
CA ASN A 232 -15.51 13.14 -9.61
C ASN A 232 -15.31 12.54 -11.01
N THR A 233 -15.80 11.32 -11.24
CA THR A 233 -15.88 10.73 -12.58
C THR A 233 -17.24 10.97 -13.21
N THR A 234 -17.31 10.97 -14.53
CA THR A 234 -18.59 10.84 -15.26
C THR A 234 -18.99 9.38 -15.43
N SER A 235 -20.26 9.10 -15.72
CA SER A 235 -20.75 7.74 -16.03
C SER A 235 -19.94 7.06 -17.15
N GLN A 236 -19.52 7.82 -18.16
CA GLN A 236 -18.70 7.27 -19.25
C GLN A 236 -17.30 6.89 -18.77
N GLN A 237 -16.68 7.72 -17.92
CA GLN A 237 -15.35 7.48 -17.38
C GLN A 237 -15.33 6.28 -16.43
N ILE A 238 -16.28 6.18 -15.51
CA ILE A 238 -16.34 5.03 -14.58
C ILE A 238 -16.64 3.74 -15.33
N LYS A 239 -17.58 3.75 -16.29
CA LYS A 239 -17.84 2.57 -17.14
C LYS A 239 -16.60 2.16 -17.92
N MET A 240 -15.88 3.12 -18.50
CA MET A 240 -14.62 2.87 -19.19
C MET A 240 -13.62 2.18 -18.25
N PHE A 241 -13.46 2.71 -17.02
CA PHE A 241 -12.53 2.18 -16.03
C PHE A 241 -12.89 0.78 -15.53
N LEU A 242 -14.14 0.56 -15.12
CA LEU A 242 -14.61 -0.73 -14.61
C LEU A 242 -14.43 -1.85 -15.65
N THR A 243 -14.59 -1.54 -16.95
CA THR A 243 -14.38 -2.51 -18.04
C THR A 243 -12.91 -2.79 -18.35
N ARG A 244 -11.95 -2.22 -17.61
CA ARG A 244 -10.52 -2.54 -17.76
C ARG A 244 -10.08 -3.71 -16.88
N LEU A 245 -10.93 -4.19 -15.97
CA LEU A 245 -10.61 -5.31 -15.07
C LEU A 245 -10.26 -6.57 -15.87
N GLY A 246 -9.05 -7.08 -15.68
CA GLY A 246 -8.54 -8.29 -16.32
C GLY A 246 -8.54 -9.52 -15.40
N PHE A 247 -7.89 -10.59 -15.84
CA PHE A 247 -7.77 -11.83 -15.07
C PHE A 247 -6.83 -11.67 -13.87
N ASN A 248 -7.08 -12.42 -12.80
CA ASN A 248 -6.27 -12.43 -11.58
C ASN A 248 -6.06 -11.00 -11.02
N SER A 249 -7.11 -10.19 -11.06
CA SER A 249 -7.06 -8.79 -10.68
C SER A 249 -8.20 -8.43 -9.75
N LYS A 250 -7.97 -7.41 -8.93
CA LYS A 250 -8.98 -6.83 -8.04
C LYS A 250 -9.05 -5.34 -8.26
N MET A 251 -10.24 -4.77 -8.20
CA MET A 251 -10.48 -3.35 -8.38
C MET A 251 -11.20 -2.77 -7.17
N ILE A 252 -10.68 -1.67 -6.64
CA ILE A 252 -11.30 -0.93 -5.54
C ILE A 252 -11.60 0.48 -6.03
N VAL A 253 -12.85 0.91 -5.89
CA VAL A 253 -13.30 2.25 -6.24
C VAL A 253 -13.63 2.98 -4.95
N THR A 254 -12.87 4.03 -4.63
CA THR A 254 -13.07 4.84 -3.43
C THR A 254 -13.65 6.20 -3.79
N GLY A 255 -14.53 6.73 -2.94
CA GLY A 255 -15.08 8.06 -3.15
C GLY A 255 -15.93 8.58 -1.99
N ASP A 256 -16.28 9.85 -2.05
CA ASP A 256 -17.16 10.53 -1.09
C ASP A 256 -18.27 11.25 -1.86
N ILE A 257 -19.48 10.69 -1.85
CA ILE A 257 -20.64 11.27 -2.56
C ILE A 257 -21.04 12.67 -2.05
N THR A 258 -20.53 13.10 -0.90
CA THR A 258 -20.77 14.44 -0.35
C THR A 258 -19.78 15.49 -0.86
N GLN A 259 -18.69 15.07 -1.53
CA GLN A 259 -17.61 15.93 -2.04
C GLN A 259 -17.48 15.81 -3.56
N ILE A 260 -18.56 16.12 -4.28
CA ILE A 260 -18.57 16.10 -5.74
C ILE A 260 -18.13 17.46 -6.28
N ASP A 261 -16.96 17.49 -6.90
CA ASP A 261 -16.34 18.68 -7.50
C ASP A 261 -16.73 18.87 -8.98
N LEU A 262 -17.64 18.04 -9.50
CA LEU A 262 -18.15 18.17 -10.86
C LEU A 262 -19.06 19.40 -10.99
N PRO A 263 -19.04 20.12 -12.14
CA PRO A 263 -19.93 21.25 -12.40
C PRO A 263 -21.41 20.93 -12.21
N ASN A 264 -21.80 19.67 -12.44
CA ASN A 264 -23.12 19.16 -12.14
C ASN A 264 -23.01 17.88 -11.32
N ALA A 265 -23.27 17.97 -10.01
CA ALA A 265 -23.17 16.84 -9.09
C ALA A 265 -24.08 15.65 -9.47
N LYS A 266 -25.20 15.89 -10.18
CA LYS A 266 -26.08 14.82 -10.67
C LYS A 266 -25.44 13.93 -11.74
N GLN A 267 -24.27 14.29 -12.25
CA GLN A 267 -23.54 13.54 -13.27
C GLN A 267 -22.42 12.65 -12.70
N SER A 268 -22.33 12.52 -11.36
CA SER A 268 -21.34 11.66 -10.74
C SER A 268 -21.53 10.20 -11.20
N GLY A 269 -20.51 9.69 -11.89
CA GLY A 269 -20.44 8.31 -12.34
C GLY A 269 -20.41 7.33 -11.17
N LEU A 270 -19.87 7.71 -10.01
CA LEU A 270 -19.87 6.84 -8.83
C LEU A 270 -21.30 6.54 -8.37
N ILE A 271 -22.15 7.57 -8.25
CA ILE A 271 -23.55 7.41 -7.83
C ILE A 271 -24.29 6.53 -8.84
N ASP A 272 -24.10 6.79 -10.14
CA ASP A 272 -24.70 6.01 -11.22
C ASP A 272 -24.25 4.54 -11.19
N ALA A 273 -22.96 4.29 -11.05
CA ALA A 273 -22.40 2.94 -10.98
C ALA A 273 -22.89 2.18 -9.74
N MET A 274 -22.96 2.81 -8.57
CA MET A 274 -23.53 2.20 -7.36
C MET A 274 -24.98 1.76 -7.58
N HIS A 275 -25.77 2.57 -8.28
CA HIS A 275 -27.16 2.24 -8.59
C HIS A 275 -27.27 1.09 -9.60
N ILE A 276 -26.57 1.19 -10.74
CA ILE A 276 -26.64 0.21 -11.83
C ILE A 276 -26.07 -1.16 -11.42
N LEU A 277 -25.03 -1.17 -10.60
CA LEU A 277 -24.26 -2.38 -10.26
C LEU A 277 -24.64 -2.99 -8.91
N LYS A 278 -25.77 -2.55 -8.31
CA LYS A 278 -26.22 -3.00 -6.99
C LYS A 278 -26.39 -4.52 -6.89
N ASP A 279 -26.99 -5.13 -7.90
CA ASP A 279 -27.37 -6.56 -7.89
C ASP A 279 -26.40 -7.46 -8.70
N VAL A 280 -25.27 -6.90 -9.15
CA VAL A 280 -24.28 -7.64 -9.93
C VAL A 280 -23.42 -8.48 -8.99
N LYS A 281 -23.43 -9.81 -9.20
CA LYS A 281 -22.62 -10.75 -8.41
C LYS A 281 -21.13 -10.47 -8.56
N GLY A 282 -20.37 -10.64 -7.47
CA GLY A 282 -18.92 -10.40 -7.44
C GLY A 282 -18.52 -8.95 -7.17
N ILE A 283 -19.49 -8.06 -6.97
CA ILE A 283 -19.27 -6.67 -6.57
C ILE A 283 -19.68 -6.48 -5.11
N ALA A 284 -18.77 -5.97 -4.29
CA ALA A 284 -19.06 -5.57 -2.92
C ALA A 284 -19.28 -4.06 -2.84
N HIS A 285 -20.25 -3.63 -2.03
CA HIS A 285 -20.49 -2.23 -1.68
C HIS A 285 -20.29 -2.05 -0.19
N ILE A 286 -19.33 -1.22 0.19
CA ILE A 286 -18.96 -0.92 1.58
C ILE A 286 -19.19 0.57 1.80
N GLU A 287 -20.17 0.88 2.63
CA GLU A 287 -20.52 2.24 3.02
C GLU A 287 -19.83 2.58 4.35
N PHE A 288 -18.93 3.56 4.31
CA PHE A 288 -18.30 4.15 5.48
C PHE A 288 -19.12 5.34 5.96
N ASP A 289 -19.12 5.58 7.26
CA ASP A 289 -19.88 6.66 7.88
C ASP A 289 -18.99 7.56 8.75
N LYS A 290 -19.62 8.49 9.50
CA LYS A 290 -18.89 9.42 10.38
C LYS A 290 -18.16 8.72 11.54
N GLN A 291 -18.60 7.54 11.97
CA GLN A 291 -17.96 6.77 13.04
C GLN A 291 -16.64 6.16 12.58
N ASP A 292 -16.46 5.98 11.27
CA ASP A 292 -15.20 5.52 10.70
C ASP A 292 -14.10 6.58 10.70
N ILE A 293 -14.44 7.85 10.98
CA ILE A 293 -13.50 8.96 10.90
C ILE A 293 -12.51 8.92 12.07
N VAL A 294 -11.29 8.45 11.79
CA VAL A 294 -10.21 8.40 12.78
C VAL A 294 -9.32 9.62 12.61
N ARG A 295 -9.62 10.70 13.33
CA ARG A 295 -8.85 11.95 13.34
C ARG A 295 -8.26 12.24 14.72
N HIS A 296 -7.22 13.07 14.74
CA HIS A 296 -6.68 13.60 15.98
C HIS A 296 -7.76 14.40 16.73
N LYS A 297 -7.84 14.26 18.07
CA LYS A 297 -8.88 14.90 18.90
C LYS A 297 -9.00 16.42 18.71
N LEU A 298 -7.89 17.10 18.41
CA LEU A 298 -7.92 18.53 18.09
C LEU A 298 -8.65 18.82 16.78
N VAL A 299 -8.40 18.03 15.73
CA VAL A 299 -9.06 18.19 14.43
C VAL A 299 -10.56 17.97 14.56
N SER A 300 -10.99 16.95 15.30
CA SER A 300 -12.42 16.72 15.57
C SER A 300 -13.06 17.93 16.24
N ARG A 301 -12.43 18.49 17.29
CA ARG A 301 -12.92 19.71 17.97
C ARG A 301 -12.98 20.93 17.04
N ILE A 302 -12.03 21.07 16.12
CA ILE A 302 -12.05 22.15 15.11
C ILE A 302 -13.24 21.96 14.18
N VAL A 303 -13.45 20.76 13.64
CA VAL A 303 -14.58 20.45 12.74
C VAL A 303 -15.91 20.73 13.43
N GLU A 304 -16.10 20.22 14.65
CA GLU A 304 -17.31 20.45 15.45
C GLU A 304 -17.58 21.94 15.70
N ALA A 305 -16.54 22.76 15.91
CA ALA A 305 -16.69 24.19 16.11
C ALA A 305 -17.17 24.91 14.84
N TYR A 306 -16.74 24.48 13.66
CA TYR A 306 -17.22 25.01 12.38
C TYR A 306 -18.63 24.51 12.05
N GLU A 307 -18.95 23.23 12.29
CA GLU A 307 -20.30 22.68 12.07
C GLU A 307 -21.35 23.42 12.90
N LYS A 308 -21.08 23.67 14.19
CA LYS A 308 -21.98 24.46 15.07
C LYS A 308 -22.26 25.87 14.57
N ARG A 309 -21.29 26.51 13.90
CA ARG A 309 -21.48 27.85 13.33
C ARG A 309 -22.39 27.81 12.10
N THR A 310 -22.28 26.76 11.29
CA THR A 310 -23.11 26.58 10.09
C THR A 310 -24.54 26.22 10.45
N GLU A 311 -24.77 25.50 11.55
CA GLU A 311 -26.12 25.19 12.06
C GLU A 311 -26.84 26.37 12.72
N GLN A 312 -26.10 27.41 13.12
CA GLN A 312 -26.64 28.63 13.76
C GLN A 312 -26.98 29.75 12.77
N ASN A 313 -26.65 29.59 11.48
CA ASN A 313 -26.93 30.53 10.40
C ASN A 313 -27.94 29.92 9.42
#